data_AF-A0A7S1GZJ0-F1
#
_entry.id   AF-A0A7S1GZJ0-F1
#
_cell.length_a   1.000
_cell.length_b   1.000
_cell.length_c   1.000
_cell.angle_alpha   90.00
_cell.angle_beta   90.00
_cell.angle_gamma   90.00
#
_symmetry.space_group_name_H-M   'P 1'
#
loop_
_entity.id
_entity.type
_entity.pdbx_description
1 polymer ?
#
loop_
_entity_poly.entity_id
_entity_poly.type
_entity_poly.pdbx_seq_one_letter_code
_entity_poly.pdbx_strand_id
1 'polypeptide(L)'
;RKGVLRELEVSFEGMEEFAGDACRTVVAQICEAVGFHSLTQSSSDTLSDVLAKYITEVGYHSHSSAELSGRTEDSFLDVKLAVSDLGSSLPELQRFMSRNELRYAKADIQIPVLQAARPRARFGQEAGGGLPAHIPSFLPPFPSQHTYKSTPPGRASGGDAKASKKRKNKHNRMIEGSLLALNEAERRPAGE
;
A
#
# COMPACT_ATOMS: atom_id res chain seq x y z
N ARG A 1 14.47 -5.87 -7.28
CA ARG A 1 14.28 -6.37 -5.89
C ARG A 1 14.21 -5.24 -4.86
N LYS A 2 15.16 -4.29 -4.81
CA LYS A 2 15.09 -3.15 -3.86
C LYS A 2 13.87 -2.21 -4.02
N GLY A 3 13.35 -2.01 -5.24
CA GLY A 3 12.16 -1.17 -5.46
C GLY A 3 10.86 -1.79 -4.93
N VAL A 4 10.62 -3.07 -5.22
CA VAL A 4 9.40 -3.78 -4.81
C VAL A 4 9.30 -3.93 -3.29
N LEU A 5 10.42 -4.18 -2.60
CA LEU A 5 10.42 -4.25 -1.13
C LEU A 5 10.08 -2.91 -0.51
N ARG A 6 10.63 -1.79 -1.02
CA ARG A 6 10.26 -0.44 -0.56
C ARG A 6 8.82 -0.09 -0.84
N GLU A 7 8.25 -0.54 -1.97
CA GLU A 7 6.84 -0.28 -2.30
C GLU A 7 5.88 -1.06 -1.40
N LEU A 8 6.22 -2.29 -1.04
CA LEU A 8 5.45 -3.07 -0.06
C LEU A 8 5.55 -2.47 1.34
N GLU A 9 6.74 -2.01 1.72
CA GLU A 9 7.01 -1.32 2.98
C GLU A 9 6.19 -0.02 3.09
N VAL A 10 6.18 0.81 2.04
CA VAL A 10 5.36 2.04 1.98
C VAL A 10 3.85 1.75 1.99
N SER A 11 3.42 0.64 1.38
CA SER A 11 2.00 0.25 1.38
C SER A 11 1.54 -0.26 2.75
N PHE A 12 2.44 -0.92 3.48
CA PHE A 12 2.21 -1.40 4.84
C PHE A 12 2.23 -0.24 5.84
N GLU A 13 3.19 0.67 5.72
CA GLU A 13 3.31 1.89 6.53
C GLU A 13 2.06 2.78 6.41
N GLY A 14 1.54 2.97 5.19
CA GLY A 14 0.29 3.71 4.99
C GLY A 14 -0.96 3.00 5.55
N MET A 15 -0.94 1.67 5.71
CA MET A 15 -2.04 0.92 6.33
C MET A 15 -1.99 1.02 7.85
N GLU A 16 -0.79 0.97 8.44
CA GLU A 16 -0.60 1.17 9.88
C GLU A 16 -0.98 2.60 10.31
N GLU A 17 -0.62 3.62 9.52
CA GLU A 17 -1.02 5.00 9.76
C GLU A 17 -2.55 5.16 9.77
N PHE A 18 -3.22 4.57 8.78
CA PHE A 18 -4.67 4.56 8.69
C PHE A 18 -5.34 3.84 9.87
N ALA A 19 -4.81 2.68 10.28
CA ALA A 19 -5.32 1.94 11.43
C ALA A 19 -5.14 2.74 12.74
N GLY A 20 -4.00 3.43 12.88
CA GLY A 20 -3.74 4.35 13.99
C GLY A 20 -4.73 5.51 14.03
N ASP A 21 -5.01 6.15 12.89
CA ASP A 21 -6.00 7.23 12.78
C ASP A 21 -7.43 6.77 13.08
N ALA A 22 -7.79 5.56 12.65
CA ALA A 22 -9.06 4.95 12.99
C ALA A 22 -9.19 4.74 14.51
N CYS A 23 -8.15 4.19 15.15
CA CYS A 23 -8.11 4.02 16.60
C CYS A 23 -8.18 5.36 17.34
N ARG A 24 -7.43 6.38 16.91
CA ARG A 24 -7.50 7.75 17.46
C ARG A 24 -8.91 8.34 17.38
N THR A 25 -9.58 8.15 16.25
CA THR A 25 -10.97 8.60 16.05
C THR A 25 -11.92 7.94 17.03
N VAL A 26 -11.81 6.61 17.21
CA VAL A 26 -12.64 5.85 18.16
C VAL A 26 -12.38 6.30 19.60
N VAL A 27 -11.12 6.51 19.99
CA VAL A 27 -10.77 7.01 21.34
C VAL A 27 -11.40 8.39 21.57
N ALA A 28 -11.25 9.32 20.63
CA ALA A 28 -11.83 10.66 20.74
C ALA A 28 -13.35 10.61 20.93
N GLN A 29 -14.04 9.73 20.20
CA GLN A 29 -15.48 9.53 20.31
C GLN A 29 -15.91 8.94 21.66
N ILE A 30 -15.16 7.96 22.18
CA ILE A 30 -15.44 7.40 23.51
C ILE A 30 -15.26 8.50 24.58
N CYS A 31 -14.20 9.29 24.49
CA CYS A 31 -13.97 10.40 25.40
C CYS A 31 -15.06 11.47 25.33
N GLU A 32 -15.54 11.82 24.13
CA GLU A 32 -16.68 12.71 23.94
C GLU A 32 -17.96 12.14 24.59
N ALA A 33 -18.25 10.86 24.38
CA ALA A 33 -19.42 10.19 24.95
C ALA A 33 -19.40 10.14 26.49
N VAL A 34 -18.21 10.08 27.09
CA VAL A 34 -18.01 10.17 28.54
C VAL A 34 -18.13 11.62 29.06
N GLY A 35 -17.97 12.63 28.19
CA GLY A 35 -18.11 14.06 28.52
C GLY A 35 -16.80 14.84 28.62
N PHE A 36 -15.68 14.29 28.14
CA PHE A 36 -14.42 15.02 28.07
C PHE A 36 -14.48 16.11 26.98
N HIS A 37 -14.03 17.32 27.31
CA HIS A 37 -14.02 18.45 26.37
C HIS A 37 -12.73 18.55 25.54
N SER A 38 -11.64 17.94 26.00
CA SER A 38 -10.33 17.99 25.34
C SER A 38 -9.45 16.82 25.75
N LEU A 39 -8.56 16.39 24.85
CA LEU A 39 -7.56 15.35 25.09
C LEU A 39 -6.16 15.88 24.77
N THR A 40 -5.18 15.48 25.55
CA THR A 40 -3.76 15.66 25.23
C THR A 40 -3.34 14.69 24.13
N GLN A 41 -2.51 15.15 23.18
CA GLN A 41 -2.09 14.33 22.03
C GLN A 41 -1.43 13.02 22.47
N SER A 42 -0.48 13.09 23.41
CA SER A 42 0.20 11.90 23.95
C SER A 42 -0.76 10.90 24.58
N SER A 43 -1.80 11.36 25.28
CA SER A 43 -2.80 10.49 25.90
C SER A 43 -3.68 9.84 24.84
N SER A 44 -4.10 10.59 23.82
CA SER A 44 -4.84 10.03 22.69
C SER A 44 -4.05 8.94 21.98
N ASP A 45 -2.76 9.19 21.71
CA ASP A 45 -1.88 8.22 21.05
C ASP A 45 -1.69 6.95 21.90
N THR A 46 -1.43 7.11 23.21
CA THR A 46 -1.30 5.94 24.11
C THR A 46 -2.59 5.13 24.22
N LEU A 47 -3.75 5.78 24.25
CA LEU A 47 -5.04 5.08 24.31
C LEU A 47 -5.33 4.36 22.99
N SER A 48 -4.97 4.93 21.84
CA SER A 48 -5.09 4.23 20.56
C SER A 48 -4.18 3.00 20.49
N ASP A 49 -2.95 3.09 21.01
CA ASP A 49 -2.02 1.96 21.05
C ASP A 49 -2.54 0.84 21.97
N VAL A 50 -3.08 1.21 23.14
CA VAL A 50 -3.69 0.25 24.07
C VAL A 50 -4.92 -0.40 23.46
N LEU A 51 -5.76 0.36 22.75
CA LEU A 51 -6.93 -0.17 22.06
C LEU A 51 -6.53 -1.20 20.99
N ALA A 52 -5.56 -0.87 20.14
CA ALA A 52 -5.06 -1.77 19.10
C ALA A 52 -4.43 -3.05 19.71
N LYS A 53 -3.63 -2.90 20.77
CA LYS A 53 -3.08 -4.04 21.52
C LYS A 53 -4.17 -4.92 22.10
N TYR A 54 -5.19 -4.34 22.75
CA TYR A 54 -6.30 -5.10 23.32
C TYR A 54 -7.03 -5.96 22.28
N ILE A 55 -7.32 -5.40 21.10
CA ILE A 55 -7.94 -6.16 19.99
C ILE A 55 -7.04 -7.32 19.55
N THR A 56 -5.73 -7.08 19.45
CA THR A 56 -4.75 -8.10 19.05
C THR A 56 -4.66 -9.22 20.08
N GLU A 57 -4.65 -8.88 21.38
CA GLU A 57 -4.64 -9.85 22.48
C GLU A 57 -5.92 -10.71 22.47
N VAL A 58 -7.11 -10.11 22.27
CA VAL A 58 -8.36 -10.88 22.14
C VAL A 58 -8.27 -11.89 21.00
N GLY A 59 -7.73 -11.48 19.84
CA GLY A 59 -7.52 -12.38 18.70
C GLY A 59 -6.52 -13.50 19.01
N TYR A 60 -5.40 -13.17 19.65
CA TYR A 60 -4.38 -14.14 20.05
C TYR A 60 -4.94 -15.20 21.02
N HIS A 61 -5.67 -14.77 22.05
CA HIS A 61 -6.28 -15.66 23.03
C HIS A 61 -7.39 -16.53 22.42
N SER A 62 -8.22 -15.96 21.55
CA SER A 62 -9.26 -16.69 20.81
C SER A 62 -8.65 -17.77 19.92
N HIS A 63 -7.61 -17.43 19.15
CA HIS A 63 -6.91 -18.37 18.28
C HIS A 63 -6.23 -19.49 19.06
N SER A 64 -5.59 -19.16 20.19
CA SER A 64 -4.98 -20.16 21.06
C SER A 64 -6.02 -21.19 21.56
N SER A 65 -7.24 -20.74 21.90
CA SER A 65 -8.35 -21.62 22.26
C SER A 65 -8.82 -22.51 21.10
N ALA A 66 -8.88 -21.97 19.88
CA ALA A 66 -9.21 -22.74 18.69
C ALA A 66 -8.15 -23.81 18.37
N GLU A 67 -6.86 -23.47 18.50
CA GLU A 67 -5.74 -24.40 18.32
C GLU A 67 -5.77 -25.56 19.32
N LEU A 68 -6.06 -25.27 20.60
CA LEU A 68 -6.25 -26.30 21.63
C LEU A 68 -7.40 -27.26 21.30
N SER A 69 -8.40 -26.76 20.54
CA SER A 69 -9.52 -27.55 20.03
C SER A 69 -9.20 -28.28 18.70
N GLY A 70 -7.99 -28.13 18.16
CA GLY A 70 -7.58 -28.67 16.86
C GLY A 70 -8.24 -27.98 15.65
N ARG A 71 -8.78 -26.77 15.83
CA ARG A 71 -9.40 -25.96 14.77
C ARG A 71 -8.47 -24.81 14.36
N THR A 72 -8.63 -24.34 13.12
CA THR A 72 -7.95 -23.14 12.61
C THR A 72 -8.86 -21.91 12.61
N GLU A 73 -10.17 -22.12 12.72
CA GLU A 73 -11.18 -21.07 12.68
C GLU A 73 -11.73 -20.82 14.09
N ASP A 74 -11.72 -19.55 14.47
CA ASP A 74 -12.23 -19.09 15.75
C ASP A 74 -13.75 -19.10 15.76
N SER A 75 -14.32 -19.66 16.83
CA SER A 75 -15.75 -19.63 17.09
C SER A 75 -16.10 -18.51 18.05
N PHE A 76 -17.37 -18.11 18.09
CA PHE A 76 -17.90 -17.17 19.09
C PHE A 76 -17.54 -17.58 20.53
N LEU A 77 -17.48 -18.88 20.81
CA LEU A 77 -17.12 -19.39 22.14
C LEU A 77 -15.65 -19.11 22.49
N ASP A 78 -14.75 -19.17 21.52
CA ASP A 78 -13.33 -18.88 21.69
C ASP A 78 -13.14 -17.39 22.00
N VAL A 79 -13.83 -16.51 21.26
CA VAL A 79 -13.83 -15.06 21.51
C VAL A 79 -14.46 -14.73 22.87
N LYS A 80 -15.58 -15.37 23.23
CA LYS A 80 -16.23 -15.18 24.53
C LYS A 80 -15.30 -15.55 25.68
N LEU A 81 -14.56 -16.65 25.53
CA LEU A 81 -13.57 -17.08 26.51
C LEU A 81 -12.42 -16.07 26.59
N ALA A 82 -11.85 -15.67 25.46
CA ALA A 82 -10.78 -14.68 25.39
C ALA A 82 -11.17 -13.36 26.09
N VAL A 83 -12.34 -12.80 25.80
CA VAL A 83 -12.83 -11.57 26.45
C VAL A 83 -12.94 -11.75 27.98
N SER A 84 -13.39 -12.93 28.43
CA SER A 84 -13.44 -13.27 29.86
C SER A 84 -12.06 -13.38 30.50
N ASP A 85 -11.09 -13.97 29.80
CA ASP A 85 -9.71 -14.14 30.26
C ASP A 85 -8.98 -12.78 30.38
N LEU A 86 -9.29 -11.85 29.47
CA LEU A 86 -8.83 -10.45 29.56
C LEU A 86 -9.60 -9.61 30.61
N GLY A 87 -10.48 -10.23 31.40
CA GLY A 87 -11.15 -9.60 32.55
C GLY A 87 -12.39 -8.78 32.20
N SER A 88 -12.97 -8.95 31.01
CA SER A 88 -14.21 -8.28 30.58
C SER A 88 -15.37 -9.25 30.52
N SER A 89 -16.58 -8.82 30.88
CA SER A 89 -17.77 -9.69 30.83
C SER A 89 -18.72 -9.34 29.68
N LEU A 90 -19.21 -10.38 28.99
CA LEU A 90 -20.17 -10.21 27.89
C LEU A 90 -21.47 -9.47 28.32
N PRO A 91 -22.05 -9.73 29.51
CA PRO A 91 -23.22 -8.98 29.96
C PRO A 91 -22.96 -7.49 30.18
N GLU A 92 -21.77 -7.11 30.66
CA GLU A 92 -21.39 -5.70 30.78
C GLU A 92 -21.24 -5.05 29.42
N LEU A 93 -20.63 -5.75 28.46
CA LEU A 93 -20.52 -5.27 27.09
C LEU A 93 -21.89 -5.04 26.44
N GLN A 94 -22.84 -5.96 26.64
CA GLN A 94 -24.22 -5.80 26.19
C GLN A 94 -24.90 -4.60 26.84
N ARG A 95 -24.73 -4.40 28.15
CA ARG A 95 -25.27 -3.22 28.86
C ARG A 95 -24.65 -1.92 28.35
N PHE A 96 -23.34 -1.93 28.09
CA PHE A 96 -22.63 -0.79 27.53
C PHE A 96 -23.16 -0.45 26.14
N MET A 97 -23.36 -1.46 25.27
CA MET A 97 -23.91 -1.29 23.93
C MET A 97 -25.36 -0.75 23.95
N SER A 98 -26.19 -1.21 24.88
CA SER A 98 -27.57 -0.71 25.01
C SER A 98 -27.64 0.73 25.54
N ARG A 99 -26.69 1.13 26.39
CA ARG A 99 -26.66 2.47 27.00
C ARG A 99 -26.02 3.51 26.09
N ASN A 100 -25.00 3.10 25.36
CA ASN A 100 -24.33 3.95 24.39
C ASN A 100 -24.88 3.57 23.02
N GLU A 101 -25.92 4.27 22.58
CA GLU A 101 -26.27 4.27 21.16
C GLU A 101 -24.95 4.50 20.41
N LEU A 102 -24.56 3.56 19.54
CA LEU A 102 -23.35 3.67 18.75
C LEU A 102 -23.53 4.86 17.80
N ARG A 103 -23.29 6.07 18.30
CA ARG A 103 -23.52 7.32 17.56
C ARG A 103 -22.66 7.42 16.31
N TYR A 104 -21.66 6.56 16.18
CA TYR A 104 -20.62 6.72 15.19
C TYR A 104 -20.06 5.38 14.70
N ALA A 105 -20.92 4.58 14.05
CA ALA A 105 -20.40 3.79 12.95
C ALA A 105 -20.05 4.78 11.82
N LYS A 106 -18.81 5.28 11.79
CA LYS A 106 -18.27 5.78 10.51
C LYS A 106 -18.22 4.56 9.61
N ALA A 107 -19.28 4.37 8.84
CA ALA A 107 -19.51 3.21 7.98
C ALA A 107 -18.49 3.09 6.83
N ASP A 108 -17.53 4.01 6.74
CA ASP A 108 -16.64 4.13 5.59
C ASP A 108 -15.16 4.14 6.02
N ILE A 109 -14.80 3.19 6.89
CA ILE A 109 -13.42 2.70 6.91
C ILE A 109 -13.28 1.83 5.67
N GLN A 110 -12.91 2.43 4.53
CA GLN A 110 -12.67 1.70 3.29
C GLN A 110 -11.42 0.83 3.42
N ILE A 111 -11.59 -0.37 3.95
CA ILE A 111 -10.57 -1.42 3.96
C ILE A 111 -10.69 -2.17 2.62
N PRO A 112 -9.65 -2.21 1.76
CA PRO A 112 -8.40 -1.45 1.71
C PRO A 112 -8.54 -0.17 0.87
N VAL A 113 -7.64 0.81 1.08
CA VAL A 113 -7.34 1.86 0.11
C VAL A 113 -7.18 1.19 -1.25
N LEU A 114 -8.11 1.46 -2.17
CA LEU A 114 -8.11 0.92 -3.51
C LEU A 114 -6.83 1.41 -4.17
N GLN A 115 -5.73 0.66 -4.01
CA GLN A 115 -4.51 0.94 -4.74
C GLN A 115 -4.87 0.68 -6.19
N ALA A 116 -5.18 1.76 -6.92
CA ALA A 116 -5.42 1.70 -8.34
C ALA A 116 -4.32 0.83 -8.93
N ALA A 117 -4.71 -0.30 -9.53
CA ALA A 117 -3.77 -1.30 -10.00
C ALA A 117 -2.75 -0.57 -10.88
N ARG A 118 -1.57 -0.29 -10.33
CA ARG A 118 -0.58 0.45 -11.09
C ARG A 118 -0.29 -0.44 -12.28
N PRO A 119 -0.38 0.07 -13.52
CA PRO A 119 0.06 -0.68 -14.67
C PRO A 119 1.51 -1.03 -14.36
N ARG A 120 1.77 -2.30 -14.01
CA ARG A 120 3.13 -2.79 -13.80
C ARG A 120 3.86 -2.37 -15.06
N ALA A 121 4.89 -1.54 -14.93
CA ALA A 121 5.85 -1.37 -16.01
C ALA A 121 6.29 -2.81 -16.31
N ARG A 122 5.83 -3.34 -17.44
CA ARG A 122 6.03 -4.72 -17.83
C ARG A 122 7.50 -4.84 -18.20
N PHE A 123 8.35 -4.97 -17.18
CA PHE A 123 9.76 -5.24 -17.36
C PHE A 123 9.84 -6.58 -18.11
N GLY A 124 10.30 -6.55 -19.36
CA GLY A 124 10.26 -7.73 -20.24
C GLY A 124 8.94 -7.94 -20.98
N GLN A 125 8.20 -6.89 -21.36
CA GLN A 125 7.16 -7.00 -22.41
C GLN A 125 7.74 -7.20 -23.83
N GLU A 126 8.96 -7.69 -23.93
CA GLU A 126 9.38 -8.41 -25.12
C GLU A 126 8.88 -9.84 -24.91
N ALA A 127 8.14 -10.40 -25.86
CA ALA A 127 7.77 -11.80 -25.80
C ALA A 127 9.05 -12.61 -25.57
N GLY A 128 9.24 -13.11 -24.34
CA GLY A 128 10.30 -14.06 -24.04
C GLY A 128 10.19 -15.20 -25.04
N GLY A 129 11.33 -15.70 -25.52
CA GLY A 129 11.33 -16.84 -26.43
C GLY A 129 10.45 -17.97 -25.88
N GLY A 130 9.79 -18.71 -26.77
CA GLY A 130 8.88 -19.78 -26.38
C GLY A 130 9.50 -20.73 -25.35
N LEU A 131 8.66 -21.20 -24.42
CA LEU A 131 9.05 -22.19 -23.43
C LEU A 131 9.62 -23.43 -24.15
N PRO A 132 10.82 -23.93 -23.76
CA PRO A 132 11.34 -25.20 -24.27
C PRO A 132 10.36 -26.36 -24.07
N ALA A 133 10.43 -27.37 -24.94
CA ALA A 133 9.49 -28.51 -24.94
C ALA A 133 9.41 -29.31 -23.63
N HIS A 134 10.45 -29.25 -22.77
CA HIS A 134 10.48 -29.93 -21.47
C HIS A 134 9.78 -29.13 -20.35
N ILE A 135 9.33 -27.90 -20.61
CA ILE A 135 8.68 -27.05 -19.64
C ILE A 135 7.17 -27.04 -19.92
N PRO A 136 6.33 -27.38 -18.93
CA PRO A 136 4.89 -27.38 -19.12
C PRO A 136 4.34 -26.00 -19.53
N SER A 137 3.35 -26.01 -20.43
CA SER A 137 2.74 -24.80 -21.00
C SER A 137 1.91 -23.98 -20.01
N PHE A 138 1.60 -24.51 -18.83
CA PHE A 138 0.91 -23.78 -17.76
C PHE A 138 1.83 -22.85 -16.95
N LEU A 139 3.16 -22.96 -17.11
CA LEU A 139 4.08 -22.06 -16.45
C LEU A 139 4.14 -20.70 -17.17
N PRO A 140 4.44 -19.61 -16.44
CA PRO A 140 4.66 -18.31 -17.08
C PRO A 140 5.86 -18.36 -18.04
N PRO A 141 5.85 -17.55 -19.11
CA PRO A 141 6.98 -17.47 -20.04
C PRO A 141 8.23 -16.94 -19.34
N PHE A 142 9.40 -17.35 -19.82
CA PHE A 142 10.66 -16.80 -19.34
C PHE A 142 10.77 -15.31 -19.63
N PRO A 143 11.40 -14.52 -18.73
CA PRO A 143 11.65 -13.12 -19.04
C PRO A 143 12.70 -13.00 -20.15
N SER A 144 12.70 -11.85 -20.80
CA SER A 144 13.55 -11.50 -21.94
C SER A 144 15.05 -11.75 -21.70
N GLN A 145 15.79 -12.11 -22.75
CA GLN A 145 17.22 -12.46 -22.64
C GLN A 145 18.08 -11.33 -22.06
N HIS A 146 17.72 -10.07 -22.30
CA HIS A 146 18.42 -8.89 -21.75
C HIS A 146 18.32 -8.79 -20.21
N THR A 147 17.42 -9.55 -19.57
CA THR A 147 17.30 -9.64 -18.11
C THR A 147 18.39 -10.52 -17.49
N TYR A 148 18.89 -11.53 -18.23
CA TYR A 148 19.90 -12.47 -17.74
C TYR A 148 21.27 -12.32 -18.41
N LYS A 149 21.29 -11.82 -19.65
CA LYS A 149 22.52 -11.54 -20.38
C LYS A 149 22.96 -10.12 -20.06
N SER A 150 24.07 -10.00 -19.33
CA SER A 150 24.76 -8.73 -19.16
C SER A 150 25.26 -8.27 -20.53
N THR A 151 24.53 -7.36 -21.18
CA THR A 151 25.06 -6.62 -22.33
C THR A 151 26.23 -5.79 -21.82
N PRO A 152 27.47 -6.09 -22.23
CA PRO A 152 28.59 -5.24 -21.87
C PRO A 152 28.25 -3.82 -22.32
N PRO A 153 28.51 -2.78 -21.50
CA PRO A 153 28.36 -1.42 -21.97
C PRO A 153 29.14 -1.33 -23.28
N GLY A 154 28.45 -0.96 -24.37
CA GLY A 154 29.05 -0.92 -25.69
C GLY A 154 30.40 -0.23 -25.60
N ARG A 155 31.45 -0.84 -26.19
CA ARG A 155 32.81 -0.29 -26.19
C ARG A 155 32.71 1.22 -26.34
N ALA A 156 33.27 1.97 -25.39
CA ALA A 156 33.34 3.42 -25.50
C ALA A 156 33.94 3.71 -26.87
N SER A 157 33.10 4.10 -27.83
CA SER A 157 33.58 4.54 -29.12
C SER A 157 34.57 5.64 -28.78
N GLY A 158 35.84 5.49 -29.16
CA GLY A 158 36.92 6.43 -28.85
C GLY A 158 36.77 7.78 -29.57
N GLY A 159 35.54 8.27 -29.68
CA GLY A 159 35.20 9.57 -30.21
C GLY A 159 35.21 10.59 -29.08
N ASP A 160 35.69 11.79 -29.39
CA ASP A 160 35.78 12.89 -28.44
C ASP A 160 34.44 13.14 -27.75
N ALA A 161 34.42 12.94 -26.42
CA ALA A 161 33.23 13.18 -25.60
C ALA A 161 32.70 14.61 -25.77
N LYS A 162 33.60 15.58 -25.98
CA LYS A 162 33.26 16.98 -26.27
C LYS A 162 32.54 17.14 -27.61
N ALA A 163 33.00 16.46 -28.67
CA ALA A 163 32.36 16.50 -29.97
C ALA A 163 30.96 15.86 -29.95
N SER A 164 30.83 14.71 -29.27
CA SER A 164 29.53 14.04 -29.08
C SER A 164 28.53 14.90 -28.31
N LYS A 165 28.96 15.56 -27.23
CA LYS A 165 28.13 16.52 -26.48
C LYS A 165 27.74 17.73 -27.33
N LYS A 166 28.68 18.28 -28.12
CA LYS A 166 28.41 19.40 -29.03
C LYS A 166 27.37 19.04 -30.09
N ARG A 167 27.46 17.84 -30.68
CA ARG A 167 26.49 17.34 -31.67
C ARG A 167 25.11 17.13 -31.05
N LYS A 168 25.02 16.52 -29.87
CA LYS A 168 23.76 16.38 -29.13
C LYS A 168 23.13 17.73 -28.80
N ASN A 169 23.90 18.68 -28.28
CA ASN A 169 23.38 20.00 -27.92
C ASN A 169 22.93 20.79 -29.16
N LYS A 170 23.67 20.69 -30.28
CA LYS A 170 23.25 21.27 -31.56
C LYS A 170 21.92 20.66 -32.04
N HIS A 171 21.78 19.34 -31.93
CA HIS A 171 20.55 18.65 -32.28
C HIS A 171 19.36 19.08 -31.42
N ASN A 172 19.54 19.16 -30.09
CA ASN A 172 18.50 19.63 -29.18
C ASN A 172 18.05 21.06 -29.51
N ARG A 173 19.00 21.98 -29.76
CA ARG A 173 18.66 23.35 -30.19
C ARG A 173 17.88 23.38 -31.51
N MET A 174 18.21 22.51 -32.46
CA MET A 174 17.46 22.41 -33.71
C MET A 174 16.04 21.88 -33.48
N ILE A 175 15.87 20.91 -32.58
CA ILE A 175 14.55 20.39 -32.19
C ILE A 175 13.74 21.50 -31.52
N GLU A 176 14.30 22.19 -30.53
CA GLU A 176 13.64 23.29 -29.82
C GLU A 176 13.22 24.40 -30.79
N GLY A 177 14.11 24.80 -31.72
CA GLY A 177 13.78 25.76 -32.76
C GLY A 177 12.67 25.29 -33.69
N SER A 178 12.69 24.01 -34.09
CA SER A 178 11.64 23.43 -34.95
C SER A 178 10.30 23.33 -34.22
N LEU A 179 10.31 22.97 -32.94
CA LEU A 179 9.12 22.91 -32.09
C LEU A 179 8.52 24.30 -31.87
N LEU A 180 9.36 25.31 -31.63
CA LEU A 180 8.91 26.69 -31.51
C LEU A 180 8.31 27.20 -32.82
N ALA A 181 8.96 26.93 -33.96
CA ALA A 181 8.44 27.31 -35.27
C ALA A 181 7.11 26.61 -35.60
N LEU A 182 6.96 25.33 -35.25
CA LEU A 182 5.69 24.60 -35.39
C LEU A 182 4.60 25.20 -34.51
N ASN A 183 4.90 25.46 -33.23
CA ASN A 183 3.95 26.08 -32.29
C ASN A 183 3.58 27.51 -32.71
N GLU A 184 4.50 28.26 -33.31
CA GLU A 184 4.21 29.60 -33.85
C GLU A 184 3.37 29.52 -35.12
N ALA A 185 3.62 28.55 -36.00
CA ALA A 185 2.81 28.28 -37.19
C ALA A 185 1.39 27.82 -36.82
N GLU A 186 1.24 27.01 -35.77
CA GLU A 186 -0.06 26.58 -35.23
C GLU A 186 -0.86 27.75 -34.62
N ARG A 187 -0.16 28.77 -34.09
CA ARG A 187 -0.79 29.98 -33.55
C ARG A 187 -1.11 31.03 -34.60
N ARG A 188 -0.60 30.92 -35.84
CA ARG A 188 -1.03 31.79 -36.94
C ARG A 188 -2.38 31.26 -37.47
N PRO A 189 -3.46 32.06 -37.41
CA PRO A 189 -4.72 31.64 -38.01
C PRO A 189 -4.52 31.44 -39.52
N ALA A 190 -5.00 30.31 -40.05
CA ALA A 190 -4.99 30.04 -41.48
C ALA A 190 -5.90 31.07 -42.18
N GLY A 191 -5.31 32.06 -42.84
CA GLY A 191 -6.04 33.02 -43.66
C GLY A 191 -5.37 34.38 -43.81
N GLU A 192 -4.48 34.48 -44.79
CA GLU A 192 -4.50 35.51 -45.84
C GLU A 192 -4.19 34.83 -47.17
#